data_AF-A0A2D9Z4F4-F1
#
_entry.id   AF-A0A2D9Z4F4-F1
#
_cell.length_a   1.000
_cell.length_b   1.000
_cell.length_c   1.000
_cell.angle_alpha   90.00
_cell.angle_beta   90.00
_cell.angle_gamma   90.00
#
_symmetry.space_group_name_H-M   'P 1'
#
loop_
_entity.id
_entity.type
_entity.pdbx_description
1 polymer ?
#
loop_
_entity_poly.entity_id
_entity_poly.type
_entity_poly.pdbx_seq_one_letter_code
_entity_poly.pdbx_strand_id
1 'polypeptide(L)'
;MGRQYINQFSEGESINQVFVANGKQLRPNRQGNLYLQLTLSDKSGSVNAMQWNANQSVYDSFENGDYVIIKGTTQLFNGNLQIIVQQLKKADESRVDEADFVTLTNENIGQLIVQLRQFVDSISHPQLQSLCQQYLDSKDIMEKFSQAPAGVKNHHAYQGGLLHHVVSLMELAESVVQHYPEVDRDLVLAGVLLHDLSKTDELAYERSLEYTDEGQLVGHLVMGVELLGKQIDQWEANQGTTFPNDIAIQLKHMIVSHHGQYDFGSPKLPMTLEALVLHMIDNLDAKVHQFSHAMDSEANPGDNWTPFIPTLGRKLYKKTLQQKKQS
;
A
#
# COMPACT_ATOMS: atom_id res chain seq x y z
N MET A 1 27.58 5.58 -15.92
CA MET A 1 27.03 6.11 -14.67
C MET A 1 26.15 5.03 -14.07
N GLY A 2 26.18 4.85 -12.76
CA GLY A 2 25.29 3.90 -12.08
C GLY A 2 23.82 4.34 -12.18
N ARG A 3 22.90 3.42 -11.90
CA ARG A 3 21.47 3.70 -11.78
C ARG A 3 21.22 4.75 -10.69
N GLN A 4 20.32 5.68 -10.94
CA GLN A 4 19.75 6.58 -9.92
C GLN A 4 18.32 6.13 -9.62
N TYR A 5 17.92 6.14 -8.36
CA TYR A 5 16.55 5.76 -7.98
C TYR A 5 15.58 6.93 -8.15
N ILE A 6 14.30 6.65 -8.39
CA ILE A 6 13.27 7.68 -8.63
C ILE A 6 13.26 8.77 -7.56
N ASN A 7 13.41 8.42 -6.28
CA ASN A 7 13.43 9.39 -5.18
C ASN A 7 14.68 10.30 -5.15
N GLN A 8 15.66 10.08 -6.03
CA GLN A 8 16.86 10.90 -6.17
C GLN A 8 16.80 11.83 -7.38
N PHE A 9 15.77 11.72 -8.23
CA PHE A 9 15.69 12.54 -9.43
C PHE A 9 15.41 14.00 -9.11
N SER A 10 16.11 14.88 -9.81
CA SER A 10 15.90 16.31 -9.82
C SER A 10 15.31 16.77 -11.16
N GLU A 11 14.81 18.00 -11.24
CA GLU A 11 14.35 18.58 -12.51
C GLU A 11 15.49 18.73 -13.53
N GLY A 12 15.22 18.41 -14.81
CA GLY A 12 16.15 18.61 -15.92
C GLY A 12 17.21 17.51 -16.08
N GLU A 13 17.13 16.44 -15.32
CA GLU A 13 18.07 15.32 -15.39
C GLU A 13 17.80 14.43 -16.59
N SER A 14 18.88 14.00 -17.26
CA SER A 14 18.81 13.05 -18.35
C SER A 14 18.75 11.62 -17.81
N ILE A 15 17.71 10.88 -18.18
CA ILE A 15 17.47 9.51 -17.74
C ILE A 15 17.78 8.56 -18.89
N ASN A 16 18.48 7.46 -18.59
CA ASN A 16 18.68 6.34 -19.50
C ASN A 16 18.86 5.04 -18.69
N GLN A 17 17.76 4.47 -18.21
CA GLN A 17 17.79 3.30 -17.33
C GLN A 17 16.49 2.48 -17.40
N VAL A 18 16.49 1.34 -16.73
CA VAL A 18 15.35 0.41 -16.68
C VAL A 18 14.36 0.81 -15.58
N PHE A 19 13.07 0.71 -15.89
CA PHE A 19 11.93 0.89 -14.98
C PHE A 19 10.97 -0.29 -15.15
N VAL A 20 10.09 -0.54 -14.17
CA VAL A 20 8.89 -1.37 -14.39
C VAL A 20 7.77 -0.45 -14.90
N ALA A 21 7.05 -0.87 -15.93
CA ALA A 21 5.86 -0.15 -16.40
C ALA A 21 4.60 -0.65 -15.67
N ASN A 22 4.03 0.15 -14.77
CA ASN A 22 2.84 -0.25 -13.99
C ASN A 22 1.52 0.20 -14.61
N GLY A 23 1.55 1.13 -15.56
CA GLY A 23 0.36 1.59 -16.25
C GLY A 23 0.69 2.26 -17.57
N LYS A 24 -0.08 1.94 -18.62
CA LYS A 24 0.00 2.56 -19.95
C LYS A 24 -1.36 3.03 -20.45
N GLN A 25 -1.44 4.25 -20.96
CA GLN A 25 -2.63 4.79 -21.64
C GLN A 25 -2.23 5.56 -22.89
N LEU A 26 -2.77 5.16 -24.04
CA LEU A 26 -2.63 5.92 -25.28
C LEU A 26 -3.79 6.91 -25.39
N ARG A 27 -3.49 8.21 -25.42
CA ARG A 27 -4.51 9.27 -25.38
C ARG A 27 -4.26 10.32 -26.47
N PRO A 28 -5.30 10.91 -27.06
CA PRO A 28 -5.14 12.07 -27.93
C PRO A 28 -4.88 13.32 -27.10
N ASN A 29 -3.96 14.17 -27.57
CA ASN A 29 -3.81 15.53 -27.05
C ASN A 29 -4.90 16.46 -27.63
N ARG A 30 -4.89 17.74 -27.24
CA ARG A 30 -5.87 18.74 -27.72
C ARG A 30 -5.90 18.92 -29.25
N GLN A 31 -4.83 18.56 -29.94
CA GLN A 31 -4.68 18.64 -31.39
C GLN A 31 -4.96 17.29 -32.09
N GLY A 32 -5.38 16.27 -31.35
CA GLY A 32 -5.66 14.92 -31.87
C GLY A 32 -4.43 14.03 -32.01
N ASN A 33 -3.21 14.54 -31.80
CA ASN A 33 -1.99 13.72 -31.85
C ASN A 33 -1.93 12.82 -30.61
N LEU A 34 -1.62 11.54 -30.82
CA LEU A 34 -1.54 10.57 -29.76
C LEU A 34 -0.27 10.75 -28.92
N TYR A 35 -0.40 10.55 -27.61
CA TYR A 35 0.69 10.46 -26.66
C TYR A 35 0.46 9.28 -25.72
N LEU A 36 1.54 8.72 -25.22
CA LEU A 36 1.52 7.61 -24.28
C LEU A 36 1.78 8.17 -22.88
N GLN A 37 0.82 7.99 -21.99
CA GLN A 37 0.97 8.25 -20.57
C GLN A 37 1.38 6.95 -19.87
N LEU A 38 2.40 7.04 -19.03
CA LEU A 38 3.00 5.90 -18.34
C LEU A 38 3.10 6.16 -16.83
N THR A 39 3.02 5.09 -16.05
CA THR A 39 3.50 5.07 -14.66
C THR A 39 4.68 4.12 -14.60
N LEU A 40 5.84 4.64 -14.20
CA LEU A 40 7.10 3.89 -14.10
C LEU A 40 7.47 3.72 -12.62
N SER A 41 8.07 2.59 -12.25
CA SER A 41 8.53 2.37 -10.87
C SER A 41 9.89 1.71 -10.76
N ASP A 42 10.48 1.88 -9.59
CA ASP A 42 11.57 1.10 -9.02
C ASP A 42 11.32 0.90 -7.53
N LYS A 43 12.24 0.27 -6.78
CA LYS A 43 12.05 -0.01 -5.36
C LYS A 43 11.86 1.24 -4.48
N SER A 44 12.27 2.41 -4.97
CA SER A 44 12.19 3.68 -4.24
C SER A 44 10.88 4.42 -4.44
N GLY A 45 10.08 4.04 -5.45
CA GLY A 45 8.78 4.67 -5.70
C GLY A 45 8.31 4.59 -7.15
N SER A 46 7.37 5.46 -7.49
CA SER A 46 6.77 5.57 -8.82
C SER A 46 6.85 7.00 -9.35
N VAL A 47 6.96 7.15 -10.67
CA VAL A 47 6.99 8.44 -11.36
C VAL A 47 6.11 8.39 -12.61
N ASN A 48 5.36 9.46 -12.86
CA ASN A 48 4.62 9.59 -14.10
C ASN A 48 5.60 9.83 -15.26
N ALA A 49 5.29 9.29 -16.42
CA ALA A 49 6.05 9.54 -17.63
C ALA A 49 5.12 9.79 -18.82
N MET A 50 5.62 10.52 -19.81
CA MET A 50 4.85 10.89 -20.99
C MET A 50 5.74 10.84 -22.23
N GLN A 51 5.30 10.07 -23.23
CA GLN A 51 5.92 10.03 -24.55
C GLN A 51 4.98 10.74 -25.54
N TRP A 52 5.42 11.89 -26.04
CA TRP A 52 4.71 12.61 -27.09
C TRP A 52 4.81 11.88 -28.43
N ASN A 53 3.81 12.08 -29.30
CA ASN A 53 3.75 11.50 -30.63
C ASN A 53 3.89 9.97 -30.64
N ALA A 54 3.36 9.32 -29.60
CA ALA A 54 3.31 7.86 -29.53
C ALA A 54 2.22 7.31 -30.46
N ASN A 55 2.29 6.03 -30.79
CA ASN A 55 1.31 5.36 -31.63
C ASN A 55 0.94 3.99 -31.04
N GLN A 56 -0.02 3.32 -31.68
CA GLN A 56 -0.49 2.00 -31.25
C GLN A 56 0.64 0.96 -31.18
N SER A 57 1.59 0.99 -32.12
CA SER A 57 2.73 0.06 -32.12
C SER A 57 3.63 0.23 -30.89
N VAL A 58 3.82 1.44 -30.37
CA VAL A 58 4.57 1.63 -29.11
C VAL A 58 3.76 1.09 -27.93
N TYR A 59 2.46 1.36 -27.89
CA TYR A 59 1.58 0.87 -26.83
C TYR A 59 1.52 -0.67 -26.76
N ASP A 60 1.54 -1.34 -27.91
CA ASP A 60 1.51 -2.82 -28.01
C ASP A 60 2.90 -3.47 -27.83
N SER A 61 3.98 -2.68 -27.70
CA SER A 61 5.35 -3.22 -27.67
C SER A 61 5.82 -3.77 -26.31
N PHE A 62 5.03 -3.57 -25.26
CA PHE A 62 5.25 -4.04 -23.89
C PHE A 62 3.93 -4.05 -23.13
N GLU A 63 3.82 -4.84 -22.06
CA GLU A 63 2.66 -4.89 -21.16
C GLU A 63 2.95 -4.28 -19.79
N ASN A 64 1.91 -4.00 -19.01
CA ASN A 64 2.11 -3.64 -17.60
C ASN A 64 2.80 -4.82 -16.88
N GLY A 65 3.76 -4.49 -16.02
CA GLY A 65 4.66 -5.44 -15.35
C GLY A 65 5.98 -5.66 -16.09
N ASP A 66 6.07 -5.29 -17.38
CA ASP A 66 7.33 -5.43 -18.12
C ASP A 66 8.38 -4.41 -17.66
N TYR A 67 9.63 -4.84 -17.68
CA TYR A 67 10.77 -3.93 -17.60
C TYR A 67 10.92 -3.16 -18.92
N VAL A 68 11.07 -1.84 -18.83
CA VAL A 68 11.28 -0.95 -19.97
C VAL A 68 12.50 -0.07 -19.75
N ILE A 69 13.34 0.03 -20.79
CA ILE A 69 14.42 1.01 -20.85
C ILE A 69 13.82 2.33 -21.31
N ILE A 70 13.97 3.36 -20.48
CA ILE A 70 13.49 4.71 -20.76
C ILE A 70 14.68 5.63 -20.92
N LYS A 71 14.73 6.28 -22.09
CA LYS A 71 15.59 7.43 -22.34
C LYS A 71 14.72 8.69 -22.38
N GLY A 72 15.06 9.68 -21.58
CA GLY A 72 14.23 10.87 -21.45
C GLY A 72 14.85 11.95 -20.58
N THR A 73 14.02 12.92 -20.19
CA THR A 73 14.42 14.01 -19.30
C THR A 73 13.34 14.23 -18.26
N THR A 74 13.72 14.47 -17.01
CA THR A 74 12.78 14.83 -15.94
C THR A 74 12.34 16.30 -16.07
N GLN A 75 11.09 16.59 -15.73
CA GLN A 75 10.54 17.93 -15.69
C GLN A 75 9.56 18.06 -14.52
N LEU A 76 9.28 19.28 -14.08
CA LEU A 76 8.16 19.54 -13.17
C LEU A 76 6.89 19.85 -13.96
N PHE A 77 5.81 19.13 -13.67
CA PHE A 77 4.49 19.38 -14.21
C PHE A 77 3.48 19.52 -13.07
N ASN A 78 2.89 20.71 -12.92
CA ASN A 78 2.00 21.05 -11.80
C ASN A 78 2.61 20.77 -10.42
N GLY A 79 3.93 20.98 -10.28
CA GLY A 79 4.66 20.76 -9.03
C GLY A 79 5.04 19.30 -8.75
N ASN A 80 4.73 18.36 -9.63
CA ASN A 80 5.16 16.96 -9.52
C ASN A 80 6.21 16.64 -10.58
N LEU A 81 7.19 15.81 -10.22
CA LEU A 81 8.18 15.32 -11.17
C LEU A 81 7.52 14.36 -12.18
N GLN A 82 7.87 14.52 -13.45
CA GLN A 82 7.46 13.65 -14.55
C GLN A 82 8.63 13.42 -15.49
N ILE A 83 8.71 12.24 -16.12
CA ILE A 83 9.69 11.96 -17.17
C ILE A 83 9.07 12.22 -18.55
N ILE A 84 9.71 13.06 -19.37
CA ILE A 84 9.42 13.14 -20.80
C ILE A 84 10.27 12.11 -21.53
N VAL A 85 9.58 11.10 -22.07
CA VAL A 85 10.19 9.95 -22.73
C VAL A 85 10.52 10.32 -24.17
N GLN A 86 11.79 10.14 -24.53
CA GLN A 86 12.30 10.31 -25.89
C GLN A 86 12.40 8.95 -26.60
N GLN A 87 12.83 7.91 -25.89
CA GLN A 87 12.87 6.55 -26.38
C GLN A 87 12.40 5.58 -25.30
N LEU A 88 11.63 4.59 -25.73
CA LEU A 88 11.13 3.50 -24.91
C LEU A 88 11.42 2.18 -25.62
N LYS A 89 11.89 1.19 -24.89
CA LYS A 89 12.04 -0.18 -25.38
C LYS A 89 11.83 -1.18 -24.25
N LYS A 90 11.15 -2.30 -24.52
CA LYS A 90 11.13 -3.44 -23.60
C LYS A 90 12.56 -3.93 -23.30
N ALA A 91 12.87 -4.08 -22.02
CA ALA A 91 14.14 -4.60 -21.54
C ALA A 91 14.16 -6.13 -21.64
N ASP A 92 15.36 -6.70 -21.68
CA ASP A 92 15.58 -8.14 -21.57
C ASP A 92 15.63 -8.48 -20.08
N GLU A 93 14.61 -9.16 -19.56
CA GLU A 93 14.46 -9.56 -18.16
C GLU A 93 15.72 -10.23 -17.60
N SER A 94 16.42 -11.04 -18.40
CA SER A 94 17.63 -11.74 -17.97
C SER A 94 18.82 -10.84 -17.61
N ARG A 95 18.74 -9.55 -17.97
CA ARG A 95 19.78 -8.54 -17.71
C ARG A 95 19.39 -7.55 -16.63
N VAL A 96 18.21 -7.71 -16.04
CA VAL A 96 17.68 -6.83 -15.01
C VAL A 96 18.02 -7.40 -13.64
N ASP A 97 18.58 -6.57 -12.76
CA ASP A 97 18.71 -6.92 -11.34
C ASP A 97 17.39 -6.63 -10.63
N GLU A 98 16.66 -7.68 -10.25
CA GLU A 98 15.36 -7.57 -9.57
C GLU A 98 15.46 -6.80 -8.23
N ALA A 99 16.63 -6.80 -7.58
CA ALA A 99 16.86 -6.10 -6.32
C ALA A 99 16.79 -4.56 -6.46
N ASP A 100 16.72 -4.03 -7.68
CA ASP A 100 16.44 -2.62 -7.94
C ASP A 100 14.95 -2.25 -7.93
N PHE A 101 14.07 -3.25 -7.98
CA PHE A 101 12.63 -3.06 -8.21
C PHE A 101 11.77 -3.62 -7.07
N VAL A 102 12.34 -4.52 -6.26
CA VAL A 102 11.67 -5.11 -5.10
C VAL A 102 11.91 -4.26 -3.85
N THR A 103 10.83 -3.84 -3.17
CA THR A 103 10.90 -3.07 -1.91
C THR A 103 11.16 -3.97 -0.69
N LEU A 104 10.54 -5.16 -0.65
CA LEU A 104 10.74 -6.15 0.42
C LEU A 104 11.29 -7.45 -0.17
N THR A 105 12.43 -7.90 0.36
CA THR A 105 12.98 -9.21 -0.02
C THR A 105 12.17 -10.35 0.59
N ASN A 106 12.32 -11.57 0.05
CA ASN A 106 11.72 -12.77 0.65
C ASN A 106 12.16 -12.99 2.11
N GLU A 107 13.39 -12.59 2.46
CA GLU A 107 13.87 -12.64 3.84
C GLU A 107 13.10 -11.67 4.73
N ASN A 108 12.83 -10.45 4.25
CA ASN A 108 12.02 -9.47 4.99
C ASN A 108 10.58 -9.98 5.20
N ILE A 109 9.97 -10.57 4.16
CA ILE A 109 8.64 -11.17 4.28
C ILE A 109 8.65 -12.29 5.32
N GLY A 110 9.67 -13.17 5.29
CA GLY A 110 9.83 -14.23 6.30
C GLY A 110 9.91 -13.70 7.73
N GLN A 111 10.65 -12.60 7.96
CA GLN A 111 10.74 -11.95 9.27
C GLN A 111 9.40 -11.36 9.72
N LEU A 112 8.68 -10.69 8.82
CA LEU A 112 7.37 -10.12 9.11
C LEU A 112 6.34 -11.22 9.47
N ILE A 113 6.38 -12.37 8.80
CA ILE A 113 5.51 -13.52 9.15
C ILE A 113 5.81 -14.02 10.56
N VAL A 114 7.10 -14.08 10.95
CA VAL A 114 7.50 -14.49 12.30
C VAL A 114 6.97 -13.50 13.34
N GLN A 115 7.13 -12.19 13.10
CA GLN A 115 6.61 -11.15 14.00
C GLN A 115 5.08 -11.20 14.11
N LEU A 116 4.38 -11.34 12.99
CA LEU A 116 2.93 -11.48 12.96
C LEU A 116 2.46 -12.67 13.82
N ARG A 117 3.10 -13.83 13.67
CA ARG A 117 2.78 -15.01 14.50
C ARG A 117 3.04 -14.75 15.97
N GLN A 118 4.13 -14.07 16.33
CA GLN A 118 4.42 -13.69 17.71
C GLN A 118 3.33 -12.80 18.32
N PHE A 119 2.81 -11.82 17.56
CA PHE A 119 1.68 -11.01 18.02
C PHE A 119 0.43 -11.84 18.26
N VAL A 120 0.06 -12.71 17.32
CA VAL A 120 -1.11 -13.59 17.47
C VAL A 120 -0.95 -14.58 18.63
N ASP A 121 0.25 -15.14 18.81
CA ASP A 121 0.56 -16.04 19.93
C ASP A 121 0.55 -15.33 21.30
N SER A 122 0.65 -13.99 21.31
CA SER A 122 0.56 -13.18 22.53
C SER A 122 -0.87 -12.79 22.93
N ILE A 123 -1.87 -13.11 22.12
CA ILE A 123 -3.29 -12.91 22.43
C ILE A 123 -3.67 -13.85 23.58
N SER A 124 -4.17 -13.31 24.69
CA SER A 124 -4.51 -14.08 25.89
C SER A 124 -5.92 -14.69 25.83
N HIS A 125 -6.85 -14.07 25.09
CA HIS A 125 -8.21 -14.57 24.92
C HIS A 125 -8.24 -15.82 24.01
N PRO A 126 -8.53 -17.04 24.52
CA PRO A 126 -8.28 -18.28 23.79
C PRO A 126 -9.06 -18.44 22.48
N GLN A 127 -10.36 -18.11 22.47
CA GLN A 127 -11.17 -18.22 21.24
C GLN A 127 -10.72 -17.22 20.17
N LEU A 128 -10.33 -16.01 20.58
CA LEU A 128 -9.88 -14.96 19.67
C LEU A 128 -8.50 -15.32 19.08
N GLN A 129 -7.57 -15.76 19.93
CA GLN A 129 -6.28 -16.29 19.49
C GLN A 129 -6.46 -17.44 18.51
N SER A 130 -7.31 -18.42 18.83
CA SER A 130 -7.55 -19.58 17.97
C SER A 130 -8.17 -19.19 16.62
N LEU A 131 -9.09 -18.23 16.60
CA LEU A 131 -9.63 -17.69 15.35
C LEU A 131 -8.51 -17.01 14.54
N CYS A 132 -7.68 -16.16 15.15
CA CYS A 132 -6.56 -15.51 14.45
C CYS A 132 -5.53 -16.53 13.93
N GLN A 133 -5.20 -17.58 14.69
CA GLN A 133 -4.32 -18.67 14.26
C GLN A 133 -4.89 -19.41 13.05
N GLN A 134 -6.21 -19.62 12.98
CA GLN A 134 -6.85 -20.23 11.82
C GLN A 134 -6.57 -19.47 10.51
N TYR A 135 -6.53 -18.13 10.55
CA TYR A 135 -6.12 -17.33 9.39
C TYR A 135 -4.65 -17.57 9.02
N LEU A 136 -3.76 -17.60 10.01
CA LEU A 136 -2.33 -17.79 9.79
C LEU A 136 -1.97 -19.21 9.34
N ASP A 137 -2.79 -20.20 9.66
CA ASP A 137 -2.57 -21.61 9.27
C ASP A 137 -3.19 -21.94 7.91
N SER A 138 -4.05 -21.05 7.38
CA SER A 138 -4.54 -21.14 6.02
C SER A 138 -3.45 -20.77 5.01
N LYS A 139 -2.98 -21.79 4.27
CA LYS A 139 -1.97 -21.61 3.23
C LYS A 139 -2.40 -20.61 2.15
N ASP A 140 -3.65 -20.68 1.68
CA ASP A 140 -4.18 -19.78 0.65
C ASP A 140 -4.17 -18.32 1.10
N ILE A 141 -4.64 -18.07 2.34
CA ILE A 141 -4.66 -16.72 2.90
C ILE A 141 -3.24 -16.20 3.08
N MET A 142 -2.33 -16.99 3.64
CA MET A 142 -0.96 -16.54 3.89
C MET A 142 -0.14 -16.34 2.62
N GLU A 143 -0.36 -17.14 1.57
CA GLU A 143 0.29 -16.94 0.27
C GLU A 143 -0.12 -15.60 -0.34
N LYS A 144 -1.42 -15.28 -0.33
CA LYS A 144 -1.92 -13.99 -0.82
C LYS A 144 -1.49 -12.83 0.07
N PHE A 145 -1.61 -12.95 1.39
CA PHE A 145 -1.26 -11.91 2.36
C PHE A 145 0.21 -11.50 2.29
N SER A 146 1.10 -12.47 2.03
CA SER A 146 2.55 -12.23 1.88
C SER A 146 2.92 -11.52 0.57
N GLN A 147 2.00 -11.49 -0.40
CA GLN A 147 2.22 -10.88 -1.72
C GLN A 147 1.43 -9.59 -1.91
N ALA A 148 0.26 -9.46 -1.29
CA ALA A 148 -0.65 -8.36 -1.50
C ALA A 148 -0.03 -7.00 -1.09
N PRO A 149 -0.21 -5.95 -1.90
CA PRO A 149 0.04 -4.58 -1.48
C PRO A 149 -1.08 -4.09 -0.55
N ALA A 150 -0.83 -3.05 0.25
CA ALA A 150 -1.87 -2.43 1.08
C ALA A 150 -2.79 -1.47 0.29
N GLY A 151 -2.48 -1.21 -0.99
CA GLY A 151 -3.26 -0.37 -1.88
C GLY A 151 -2.59 -0.16 -3.24
N VAL A 152 -3.26 0.54 -4.15
CA VAL A 152 -2.81 0.70 -5.56
C VAL A 152 -1.85 1.89 -5.77
N LYS A 153 -2.03 2.98 -5.02
CA LYS A 153 -1.23 4.22 -5.16
C LYS A 153 -0.79 4.84 -3.83
N ASN A 154 -1.08 4.15 -2.74
CA ASN A 154 -0.95 4.68 -1.38
C ASN A 154 0.27 4.09 -0.67
N HIS A 155 0.41 4.39 0.63
CA HIS A 155 1.39 3.74 1.50
C HIS A 155 1.33 2.21 1.34
N HIS A 156 2.50 1.57 1.30
CA HIS A 156 2.66 0.13 1.11
C HIS A 156 2.09 -0.46 -0.20
N ALA A 157 2.07 0.32 -1.29
CA ALA A 157 1.72 -0.15 -2.64
C ALA A 157 2.86 -0.96 -3.32
N TYR A 158 3.32 -2.02 -2.66
CA TYR A 158 4.36 -2.94 -3.15
C TYR A 158 4.11 -4.36 -2.63
N GLN A 159 4.76 -5.35 -3.24
CA GLN A 159 4.61 -6.76 -2.85
C GLN A 159 4.92 -6.98 -1.36
N GLY A 160 4.01 -7.63 -0.64
CA GLY A 160 4.09 -7.86 0.81
C GLY A 160 3.81 -6.61 1.66
N GLY A 161 3.36 -5.52 1.02
CA GLY A 161 3.06 -4.26 1.69
C GLY A 161 1.92 -4.36 2.70
N LEU A 162 0.90 -5.18 2.43
CA LEU A 162 -0.21 -5.38 3.37
C LEU A 162 0.26 -6.04 4.67
N LEU A 163 1.10 -7.08 4.57
CA LEU A 163 1.70 -7.75 5.72
C LEU A 163 2.56 -6.77 6.54
N HIS A 164 3.42 -6.01 5.87
CA HIS A 164 4.24 -5.00 6.54
C HIS A 164 3.38 -3.96 7.28
N HIS A 165 2.32 -3.46 6.63
CA HIS A 165 1.40 -2.51 7.23
C HIS A 165 0.72 -3.09 8.49
N VAL A 166 0.18 -4.30 8.42
CA VAL A 166 -0.46 -4.95 9.58
C VAL A 166 0.52 -5.14 10.74
N VAL A 167 1.74 -5.59 10.49
CA VAL A 167 2.77 -5.75 11.53
C VAL A 167 3.14 -4.40 12.16
N SER A 168 3.32 -3.35 11.34
CA SER A 168 3.56 -1.97 11.83
C SER A 168 2.42 -1.48 12.73
N LEU A 169 1.15 -1.72 12.33
CA LEU A 169 -0.01 -1.36 13.14
C LEU A 169 -0.08 -2.16 14.44
N MET A 170 0.34 -3.43 14.47
CA MET A 170 0.42 -4.21 15.72
C MET A 170 1.46 -3.64 16.67
N GLU A 171 2.63 -3.21 16.17
CA GLU A 171 3.66 -2.53 16.97
C GLU A 171 3.15 -1.19 17.55
N LEU A 172 2.42 -0.41 16.74
CA LEU A 172 1.77 0.82 17.20
C LEU A 172 0.68 0.52 18.23
N ALA A 173 -0.12 -0.51 18.01
CA ALA A 173 -1.17 -0.93 18.94
C ALA A 173 -0.61 -1.24 20.32
N GLU A 174 0.50 -2.01 20.41
CA GLU A 174 1.17 -2.28 21.69
C GLU A 174 1.53 -1.00 22.45
N SER A 175 2.07 -0.01 21.74
CA SER A 175 2.48 1.26 22.34
C SER A 175 1.26 2.05 22.87
N VAL A 176 0.15 2.01 22.14
CA VAL A 176 -1.08 2.73 22.49
C VAL A 176 -1.80 2.06 23.67
N VAL A 177 -1.99 0.74 23.63
CA VAL A 177 -2.72 0.01 24.69
C VAL A 177 -1.98 0.02 26.03
N GLN A 178 -0.64 0.13 26.03
CA GLN A 178 0.12 0.35 27.26
C GLN A 178 -0.24 1.67 27.97
N HIS A 179 -0.65 2.68 27.21
CA HIS A 179 -1.05 3.98 27.77
C HIS A 179 -2.53 4.02 28.18
N TYR A 180 -3.38 3.23 27.52
CA TYR A 180 -4.83 3.18 27.75
C TYR A 180 -5.25 1.78 28.21
N PRO A 181 -5.08 1.44 29.51
CA PRO A 181 -5.35 0.11 30.05
C PRO A 181 -6.83 -0.32 29.99
N GLU A 182 -7.75 0.61 29.74
CA GLU A 182 -9.17 0.34 29.50
C GLU A 182 -9.48 -0.23 28.12
N VAL A 183 -8.53 -0.20 27.18
CA VAL A 183 -8.68 -0.74 25.83
C VAL A 183 -8.39 -2.24 25.84
N ASP A 184 -9.28 -3.05 25.25
CA ASP A 184 -9.02 -4.47 25.08
C ASP A 184 -7.90 -4.71 24.04
N ARG A 185 -6.68 -4.95 24.54
CA ARG A 185 -5.49 -5.22 23.72
C ARG A 185 -5.70 -6.36 22.73
N ASP A 186 -6.28 -7.46 23.19
CA ASP A 186 -6.41 -8.68 22.38
C ASP A 186 -7.37 -8.43 21.22
N LEU A 187 -8.47 -7.72 21.49
CA LEU A 187 -9.43 -7.32 20.46
C LEU A 187 -8.83 -6.31 19.47
N VAL A 188 -7.99 -5.37 19.92
CA VAL A 188 -7.25 -4.47 19.01
C VAL A 188 -6.33 -5.25 18.08
N LEU A 189 -5.50 -6.16 18.60
CA LEU A 189 -4.58 -6.95 17.78
C LEU A 189 -5.34 -7.81 16.75
N ALA A 190 -6.44 -8.44 17.14
CA ALA A 190 -7.29 -9.18 16.22
C ALA A 190 -7.95 -8.27 15.17
N GLY A 191 -8.44 -7.09 15.57
CA GLY A 191 -8.99 -6.12 14.64
C GLY A 191 -7.94 -5.62 13.63
N VAL A 192 -6.72 -5.32 14.09
CA VAL A 192 -5.60 -4.93 13.22
C VAL A 192 -5.26 -6.03 12.22
N LEU A 193 -5.25 -7.31 12.61
CA LEU A 193 -5.02 -8.42 11.68
C LEU A 193 -6.07 -8.46 10.56
N LEU A 194 -7.34 -8.21 10.92
CA LEU A 194 -8.48 -8.52 10.05
C LEU A 194 -8.96 -7.34 9.20
N HIS A 195 -8.73 -6.09 9.64
CA HIS A 195 -9.41 -4.91 9.09
C HIS A 195 -9.30 -4.76 7.57
N ASP A 196 -8.13 -5.08 7.02
CA ASP A 196 -7.79 -4.92 5.61
C ASP A 196 -7.42 -6.23 4.91
N LEU A 197 -7.57 -7.38 5.58
CA LEU A 197 -7.09 -8.66 5.05
C LEU A 197 -7.71 -9.00 3.70
N SER A 198 -8.96 -8.60 3.45
CA SER A 198 -9.65 -8.82 2.18
C SER A 198 -9.13 -7.99 1.01
N LYS A 199 -8.17 -7.08 1.23
CA LYS A 199 -7.38 -6.49 0.13
C LYS A 199 -6.62 -7.53 -0.68
N THR A 200 -6.36 -8.69 -0.10
CA THR A 200 -5.76 -9.87 -0.77
C THR A 200 -6.58 -10.38 -1.95
N ASP A 201 -7.91 -10.22 -1.92
CA ASP A 201 -8.84 -10.60 -2.99
C ASP A 201 -9.49 -9.38 -3.68
N GLU A 202 -9.47 -8.18 -3.06
CA GLU A 202 -9.91 -6.92 -3.67
C GLU A 202 -8.97 -6.49 -4.81
N LEU A 203 -7.67 -6.75 -4.65
CA LEU A 203 -6.63 -6.30 -5.56
C LEU A 203 -6.10 -7.46 -6.41
N ALA A 204 -5.86 -7.19 -7.69
CA ALA A 204 -5.03 -8.01 -8.56
C ALA A 204 -3.61 -7.41 -8.58
N TYR A 205 -2.59 -8.25 -8.43
CA TYR A 205 -1.20 -7.79 -8.27
C TYR A 205 -0.13 -8.71 -8.89
N GLU A 206 -0.51 -9.70 -9.71
CA GLU A 206 0.46 -10.57 -10.39
C GLU A 206 1.26 -9.87 -11.50
N ARG A 207 0.66 -8.88 -12.17
CA ARG A 207 1.27 -8.16 -13.32
C ARG A 207 1.13 -6.65 -13.24
N SER A 208 -0.02 -6.18 -12.77
CA SER A 208 -0.31 -4.77 -12.52
C SER A 208 -1.12 -4.66 -11.23
N LEU A 209 -0.97 -3.54 -10.53
CA LEU A 209 -1.80 -3.22 -9.36
C LEU A 209 -3.15 -2.69 -9.84
N GLU A 210 -4.15 -3.55 -9.85
CA GLU A 210 -5.51 -3.25 -10.28
C GLU A 210 -6.52 -3.78 -9.26
N TYR A 211 -7.79 -3.41 -9.43
CA TYR A 211 -8.88 -3.97 -8.63
C TYR A 211 -9.50 -5.16 -9.37
N THR A 212 -9.92 -6.18 -8.64
CA THR A 212 -10.77 -7.26 -9.17
C THR A 212 -12.19 -6.73 -9.42
N ASP A 213 -13.00 -7.46 -10.20
CA ASP A 213 -14.40 -7.09 -10.43
C ASP A 213 -15.18 -7.01 -9.10
N GLU A 214 -14.97 -7.98 -8.22
CA GLU A 214 -15.57 -7.97 -6.87
C GLU A 214 -15.01 -6.83 -6.02
N GLY A 215 -13.71 -6.56 -6.09
CA GLY A 215 -13.09 -5.43 -5.42
C GLY A 215 -13.65 -4.08 -5.85
N GLN A 216 -13.97 -3.90 -7.15
CA GLN A 216 -14.61 -2.68 -7.66
C GLN A 216 -16.08 -2.55 -7.25
N LEU A 217 -16.83 -3.66 -7.23
CA LEU A 217 -18.28 -3.64 -7.00
C LEU A 217 -18.66 -3.71 -5.52
N VAL A 218 -17.87 -4.42 -4.72
CA VAL A 218 -18.19 -4.78 -3.33
C VAL A 218 -17.20 -4.13 -2.36
N GLY A 219 -15.89 -4.29 -2.62
CA GLY A 219 -14.80 -3.71 -1.82
C GLY A 219 -14.47 -4.49 -0.54
N HIS A 220 -13.24 -4.33 -0.07
CA HIS A 220 -12.65 -5.12 1.02
C HIS A 220 -13.42 -5.04 2.35
N LEU A 221 -14.10 -3.94 2.65
CA LEU A 221 -14.85 -3.81 3.92
C LEU A 221 -16.00 -4.83 4.01
N VAL A 222 -16.77 -4.98 2.94
CA VAL A 222 -17.88 -5.93 2.88
C VAL A 222 -17.34 -7.34 2.73
N MET A 223 -16.36 -7.54 1.83
CA MET A 223 -15.69 -8.83 1.66
C MET A 223 -15.05 -9.33 2.97
N GLY A 224 -14.51 -8.42 3.80
CA GLY A 224 -13.90 -8.72 5.10
C GLY A 224 -14.91 -9.21 6.12
N VAL A 225 -16.10 -8.61 6.17
CA VAL A 225 -17.20 -9.10 7.03
C VAL A 225 -17.68 -10.48 6.58
N GLU A 226 -17.76 -10.72 5.26
CA GLU A 226 -18.14 -12.03 4.72
C GLU A 226 -17.09 -13.10 4.99
N LEU A 227 -15.81 -12.78 4.80
CA LEU A 227 -14.69 -13.66 5.12
C LEU A 227 -14.67 -14.00 6.61
N LEU A 228 -14.85 -13.02 7.49
CA LEU A 228 -14.95 -13.24 8.93
C LEU A 228 -16.12 -14.16 9.30
N GLY A 229 -17.28 -13.98 8.68
CA GLY A 229 -18.42 -14.89 8.85
C GLY A 229 -18.06 -16.34 8.49
N LYS A 230 -17.50 -16.54 7.29
CA LYS A 230 -17.07 -17.87 6.82
C LYS A 230 -16.04 -18.52 7.74
N GLN A 231 -15.09 -17.73 8.24
CA GLN A 231 -14.03 -18.22 9.12
C GLN A 231 -14.56 -18.57 10.52
N ILE A 232 -15.51 -17.81 11.05
CA ILE A 232 -16.21 -18.16 12.29
C ILE A 232 -16.99 -19.48 12.12
N ASP A 233 -17.78 -19.62 11.05
CA ASP A 233 -18.56 -20.85 10.80
C ASP A 233 -17.64 -22.09 10.71
N GLN A 234 -16.51 -21.96 10.01
CA GLN A 234 -15.50 -23.01 9.92
C GLN A 234 -14.86 -23.30 11.28
N TRP A 235 -14.54 -22.26 12.05
CA TRP A 235 -13.97 -22.40 13.39
C TRP A 235 -14.93 -23.14 14.32
N GLU A 236 -16.21 -22.78 14.34
CA GLU A 236 -17.23 -23.44 15.16
C GLU A 236 -17.39 -24.93 14.79
N ALA A 237 -17.38 -25.23 13.50
CA ALA A 237 -17.43 -26.62 13.02
C ALA A 237 -16.21 -27.44 13.47
N ASN A 238 -15.02 -26.84 13.47
CA ASN A 238 -13.77 -27.49 13.88
C ASN A 238 -13.67 -27.67 15.40
N GLN A 239 -14.10 -26.67 16.18
CA GLN A 239 -14.01 -26.69 17.63
C GLN A 239 -15.19 -27.42 18.31
N GLY A 240 -16.30 -27.60 17.60
CA GLY A 240 -17.52 -28.18 18.15
C GLY A 240 -18.19 -27.30 19.22
N THR A 241 -17.97 -25.99 19.16
CA THR A 241 -18.56 -24.98 20.07
C THR A 241 -18.88 -23.69 19.33
N THR A 242 -19.76 -22.88 19.90
CA THR A 242 -20.14 -21.56 19.37
C THR A 242 -19.08 -20.51 19.70
N PHE A 243 -18.76 -19.66 18.73
CA PHE A 243 -17.89 -18.52 18.90
C PHE A 243 -18.66 -17.38 19.61
N PRO A 244 -18.07 -16.65 20.56
CA PRO A 244 -18.77 -15.60 21.28
C PRO A 244 -19.33 -14.51 20.33
N ASN A 245 -20.65 -14.44 20.21
CA ASN A 245 -21.32 -13.55 19.27
C ASN A 245 -20.98 -12.06 19.49
N ASP A 246 -20.81 -11.65 20.75
CA ASP A 246 -20.45 -10.25 21.07
C ASP A 246 -19.05 -9.89 20.56
N ILE A 247 -18.11 -10.83 20.55
CA ILE A 247 -16.77 -10.63 19.96
C ILE A 247 -16.88 -10.58 18.43
N ALA A 248 -17.68 -11.48 17.83
CA ALA A 248 -17.90 -11.49 16.39
C ALA A 248 -18.49 -10.17 15.88
N ILE A 249 -19.46 -9.60 16.61
CA ILE A 249 -20.06 -8.30 16.27
C ILE A 249 -19.01 -7.18 16.37
N GLN A 250 -18.18 -7.18 17.42
CA GLN A 250 -17.15 -6.17 17.59
C GLN A 250 -16.07 -6.24 16.50
N LEU A 251 -15.60 -7.43 16.13
CA LEU A 251 -14.66 -7.61 15.02
C LEU A 251 -15.25 -7.12 13.68
N LYS A 252 -16.50 -7.47 13.39
CA LYS A 252 -17.21 -6.93 12.21
C LYS A 252 -17.30 -5.41 12.26
N HIS A 253 -17.59 -4.83 13.42
CA HIS A 253 -17.64 -3.38 13.61
C HIS A 253 -16.28 -2.72 13.38
N MET A 254 -15.20 -3.30 13.89
CA MET A 254 -13.84 -2.81 13.64
C MET A 254 -13.53 -2.80 12.14
N ILE A 255 -13.84 -3.88 11.41
CA ILE A 255 -13.66 -3.94 9.95
C ILE A 255 -14.46 -2.81 9.26
N VAL A 256 -15.75 -2.66 9.52
CA VAL A 256 -16.57 -1.67 8.79
C VAL A 256 -16.46 -0.23 9.27
N SER A 257 -15.65 0.04 10.30
CA SER A 257 -15.51 1.38 10.86
C SER A 257 -14.09 1.93 10.91
N HIS A 258 -13.08 1.15 10.56
CA HIS A 258 -11.67 1.55 10.70
C HIS A 258 -11.27 2.75 9.81
N HIS A 259 -11.94 2.99 8.68
CA HIS A 259 -11.77 4.23 7.90
C HIS A 259 -12.19 5.48 8.69
N GLY A 260 -13.04 5.35 9.71
CA GLY A 260 -13.30 6.36 10.74
C GLY A 260 -14.20 7.53 10.36
N GLN A 261 -14.36 7.80 9.06
CA GLN A 261 -15.17 8.91 8.55
C GLN A 261 -15.96 8.48 7.31
N TYR A 262 -17.19 8.99 7.18
CA TYR A 262 -18.02 8.74 6.00
C TYR A 262 -17.36 9.26 4.72
N ASP A 263 -16.69 10.40 4.79
CA ASP A 263 -15.95 10.99 3.67
C ASP A 263 -14.73 10.13 3.25
N PHE A 264 -14.26 9.25 4.14
CA PHE A 264 -13.20 8.26 3.83
C PHE A 264 -13.80 6.92 3.37
N GLY A 265 -15.10 6.88 3.09
CA GLY A 265 -15.79 5.68 2.62
C GLY A 265 -16.15 4.69 3.73
N SER A 266 -16.08 5.08 5.00
CA SER A 266 -16.46 4.21 6.12
C SER A 266 -17.98 3.98 6.18
N PRO A 267 -18.49 2.74 6.16
CA PRO A 267 -19.91 2.46 6.35
C PRO A 267 -20.46 2.89 7.71
N LYS A 268 -19.61 2.84 8.75
CA LYS A 268 -19.92 3.25 10.13
C LYS A 268 -18.78 4.04 10.74
N LEU A 269 -19.09 4.84 11.75
CA LEU A 269 -18.07 5.46 12.60
C LEU A 269 -17.62 4.47 13.69
N PRO A 270 -16.40 4.58 14.23
CA PRO A 270 -15.97 3.85 15.40
C PRO A 270 -16.93 4.09 16.58
N MET A 271 -17.36 3.02 17.26
CA MET A 271 -18.35 3.07 18.35
C MET A 271 -17.87 2.33 19.60
N THR A 272 -16.65 1.77 19.55
CA THR A 272 -15.95 1.15 20.68
C THR A 272 -14.56 1.79 20.80
N LEU A 273 -13.92 1.64 21.96
CA LEU A 273 -12.57 2.16 22.18
C LEU A 273 -11.58 1.48 21.23
N GLU A 274 -11.72 0.18 21.02
CA GLU A 274 -10.87 -0.65 20.18
C GLU A 274 -10.98 -0.22 18.71
N ALA A 275 -12.20 0.00 18.21
CA ALA A 275 -12.41 0.50 16.85
C ALA A 275 -11.86 1.92 16.67
N LEU A 276 -11.97 2.77 17.70
CA LEU A 276 -11.40 4.12 17.68
C LEU A 276 -9.87 4.07 17.64
N VAL A 277 -9.25 3.22 18.48
CA VAL A 277 -7.80 3.02 18.51
C VAL A 277 -7.32 2.52 17.15
N LEU A 278 -7.94 1.48 16.60
CA LEU A 278 -7.62 0.95 15.27
C LEU A 278 -7.68 2.05 14.20
N HIS A 279 -8.77 2.81 14.13
CA HIS A 279 -8.88 3.93 13.20
C HIS A 279 -7.74 4.94 13.36
N MET A 280 -7.43 5.31 14.59
CA MET A 280 -6.45 6.35 14.87
C MET A 280 -5.02 5.93 14.52
N ILE A 281 -4.64 4.66 14.78
CA ILE A 281 -3.30 4.16 14.44
C ILE A 281 -3.15 3.96 12.93
N ASP A 282 -4.17 3.44 12.25
CA ASP A 282 -4.18 3.27 10.80
C ASP A 282 -4.05 4.63 10.07
N ASN A 283 -4.89 5.59 10.46
CA ASN A 283 -4.86 6.94 9.91
C ASN A 283 -3.56 7.70 10.26
N LEU A 284 -2.95 7.42 11.41
CA LEU A 284 -1.64 7.97 11.78
C LEU A 284 -0.55 7.45 10.84
N ASP A 285 -0.47 6.13 10.67
CA ASP A 285 0.51 5.47 9.79
C ASP A 285 0.42 6.01 8.36
N ALA A 286 -0.80 6.03 7.80
CA ALA A 286 -1.06 6.59 6.47
C ALA A 286 -0.63 8.06 6.33
N LYS A 287 -0.91 8.90 7.34
CA LYS A 287 -0.55 10.33 7.31
C LYS A 287 0.95 10.57 7.47
N VAL A 288 1.62 9.83 8.35
CA VAL A 288 3.07 9.93 8.53
C VAL A 288 3.80 9.54 7.24
N HIS A 289 3.34 8.48 6.57
CA HIS A 289 3.86 8.09 5.26
C HIS A 289 3.62 9.18 4.20
N GLN A 290 2.39 9.71 4.09
CA GLN A 290 2.08 10.80 3.15
C GLN A 290 2.95 12.04 3.40
N PHE A 291 3.16 12.43 4.66
CA PHE A 291 4.03 13.54 5.02
C PHE A 291 5.48 13.28 4.60
N SER A 292 6.01 12.10 4.92
CA SER A 292 7.41 11.76 4.62
C SER A 292 7.66 11.74 3.11
N HIS A 293 6.76 11.13 2.34
CA HIS A 293 6.83 11.10 0.88
C HIS A 293 6.74 12.51 0.25
N ALA A 294 5.84 13.35 0.75
CA ALA A 294 5.71 14.73 0.30
C ALA A 294 6.92 15.61 0.65
N MET A 295 7.69 15.25 1.67
CA MET A 295 8.92 15.96 2.05
C MET A 295 10.12 15.55 1.21
N ASP A 296 10.19 14.28 0.81
CA ASP A 296 11.26 13.74 -0.04
C ASP A 296 11.12 14.18 -1.51
N SER A 297 9.92 14.55 -1.95
CA SER A 297 9.71 15.17 -3.27
C SER A 297 10.21 16.62 -3.29
N GLU A 298 11.49 16.81 -3.63
CA GLU A 298 12.13 18.13 -3.74
C GLU A 298 11.74 18.90 -5.01
N ALA A 299 10.44 19.12 -5.22
CA ALA A 299 9.96 19.90 -6.36
C ALA A 299 10.47 21.36 -6.39
N ASN A 300 11.17 21.84 -5.35
CA ASN A 300 11.82 23.16 -5.30
C ASN A 300 12.90 23.18 -4.19
N PRO A 301 14.20 22.98 -4.53
CA PRO A 301 15.31 22.92 -3.56
C PRO A 301 15.56 24.22 -2.77
N GLY A 302 14.91 25.34 -3.12
CA GLY A 302 15.07 26.64 -2.48
C GLY A 302 13.88 27.12 -1.63
N ASP A 303 12.75 26.41 -1.63
CA ASP A 303 11.55 26.81 -0.90
C ASP A 303 11.45 26.08 0.44
N ASN A 304 11.08 26.80 1.51
CA ASN A 304 10.85 26.22 2.83
C ASN A 304 9.52 25.43 2.89
N TRP A 305 8.68 25.56 1.88
CA TRP A 305 7.37 24.92 1.83
C TRP A 305 7.22 23.99 0.63
N THR A 306 6.30 23.03 0.74
CA THR A 306 5.77 22.29 -0.41
C THR A 306 4.73 23.15 -1.15
N PRO A 307 4.40 22.80 -2.41
CA PRO A 307 3.10 23.14 -2.97
C PRO A 307 1.94 22.72 -2.05
N PHE A 308 0.75 23.27 -2.28
CA PHE A 308 -0.45 22.84 -1.55
C PHE A 308 -0.76 21.38 -1.91
N ILE A 309 -0.98 20.53 -0.90
CA ILE A 309 -1.26 19.11 -1.05
C ILE A 309 -2.74 18.88 -0.77
N PRO A 310 -3.59 18.66 -1.80
CA PRO A 310 -5.04 18.54 -1.62
C PRO A 310 -5.44 17.43 -0.65
N THR A 311 -4.78 16.27 -0.71
CA THR A 311 -5.06 15.11 0.17
C THR A 311 -4.80 15.41 1.65
N LEU A 312 -3.89 16.35 1.96
CA LEU A 312 -3.58 16.78 3.31
C LEU A 312 -4.24 18.11 3.69
N GLY A 313 -4.90 18.76 2.73
CA GLY A 313 -5.56 20.06 2.88
C GLY A 313 -4.62 21.21 3.26
N ARG A 314 -3.31 21.08 3.05
CA ARG A 314 -2.32 22.05 3.55
C ARG A 314 -1.01 22.04 2.75
N LYS A 315 -0.17 23.06 2.99
CA LYS A 315 1.26 23.04 2.65
C LYS A 315 2.06 22.47 3.82
N LEU A 316 3.21 21.87 3.53
CA LEU A 316 4.10 21.29 4.53
C LEU A 316 5.41 22.08 4.62
N TYR A 317 5.99 22.14 5.82
CA TYR A 317 7.22 22.88 6.10
C TYR A 317 8.43 21.95 6.07
N LYS A 318 9.42 22.24 5.20
CA LYS A 318 10.52 21.33 4.84
C LYS A 318 11.72 21.35 5.80
N LYS A 319 11.96 22.46 6.52
CA LYS A 319 13.22 22.63 7.28
C LYS A 319 13.37 21.68 8.48
N THR A 320 12.27 21.20 9.07
CA THR A 320 12.32 20.39 10.31
C THR A 320 12.92 19.00 10.10
N LEU A 321 12.87 18.43 8.89
CA LEU A 321 13.35 17.07 8.61
C LEU A 321 14.76 17.03 8.00
N GLN A 322 15.18 18.09 7.30
CA GLN A 322 16.54 18.19 6.75
C GLN A 322 17.62 18.14 7.85
N GLN A 323 17.32 18.64 9.05
CA GLN A 323 18.23 18.60 10.20
C GLN A 323 18.44 17.18 10.76
N LYS A 324 17.46 16.28 10.65
CA LYS A 324 17.57 14.88 11.12
C LYS A 324 18.32 13.97 10.16
N LYS A 325 18.32 14.25 8.85
CA LYS A 325 19.12 13.48 7.87
C LYS A 325 20.61 13.85 7.89
N GLN A 326 20.98 14.96 8.54
CA GLN A 326 22.36 15.43 8.69
C GLN A 326 22.97 15.10 10.06
N SER A 327 22.20 14.52 10.98
CA SER A 327 22.61 14.08 12.33
C SER A 327 22.67 12.55 12.40
#